data_AF-A0A504JG09-F1
#
_entry.id   AF-A0A504JG09-F1
#
_cell.length_a   1.000
_cell.length_b   1.000
_cell.length_c   1.000
_cell.angle_alpha   90.00
_cell.angle_beta   90.00
_cell.angle_gamma   90.00
#
_symmetry.space_group_name_H-M   'P 1'
#
loop_
_entity.id
_entity.type
_entity.pdbx_description
1 polymer ?
#
loop_
_entity_poly.entity_id
_entity_poly.type
_entity_poly.pdbx_seq_one_letter_code
_entity_poly.pdbx_strand_id
1 'polypeptide(L)'
;MKKIHIIYIACMVLFSSQYMIAQQDEEALPITMTEAATDQDKYMQMKVDKLSEIVKAAVEKDFPKASISEAYTDKVGNYKLILAMDSDTKTVYTNARGEWFNPEEKDMD
;
A
#
# COMPACT_ATOMS: atom_id res chain seq x y z
N MET A 1 46.42 8.61 -30.21
CA MET A 1 46.78 9.98 -29.78
C MET A 1 45.53 10.86 -29.79
N LYS A 2 45.11 11.39 -28.63
CA LYS A 2 44.93 12.85 -28.36
C LYS A 2 44.03 13.08 -27.12
N LYS A 3 44.72 13.21 -25.98
CA LYS A 3 44.51 14.19 -24.89
C LYS A 3 43.27 14.05 -23.99
N ILE A 4 43.48 13.18 -23.00
CA ILE A 4 42.96 13.27 -21.62
C ILE A 4 43.08 14.73 -21.13
N HIS A 5 41.97 15.31 -20.67
CA HIS A 5 42.00 16.55 -19.89
C HIS A 5 41.80 16.20 -18.42
N ILE A 6 42.92 16.29 -17.71
CA ILE A 6 43.04 16.28 -16.26
C ILE A 6 42.92 17.74 -15.78
N ILE A 7 42.31 17.92 -14.59
CA ILE A 7 42.46 19.05 -13.63
C ILE A 7 41.58 20.31 -13.85
N TYR A 8 40.63 20.55 -12.93
CA TYR A 8 40.84 21.52 -11.82
C TYR A 8 39.83 21.36 -10.67
N ILE A 9 40.40 21.49 -9.47
CA ILE A 9 39.83 21.41 -8.13
C ILE A 9 38.91 22.61 -7.84
N ALA A 10 37.76 22.35 -7.22
CA ALA A 10 37.07 23.33 -6.39
C ALA A 10 36.59 22.64 -5.11
N CYS A 11 37.29 22.88 -4.02
CA CYS A 11 36.82 22.58 -2.68
C CYS A 11 35.56 23.41 -2.40
N MET A 12 34.42 22.74 -2.22
CA MET A 12 33.38 23.22 -1.30
C MET A 12 33.02 22.10 -0.35
N VAL A 13 33.45 22.32 0.89
CA VAL A 13 33.09 21.56 2.07
C VAL A 13 31.70 22.04 2.52
N LEU A 14 30.98 21.18 3.23
CA LEU A 14 29.82 21.45 4.09
C LEU A 14 28.43 21.31 3.43
N PHE A 15 27.79 20.16 3.61
CA PHE A 15 26.66 20.08 4.54
C PHE A 15 26.43 18.62 4.97
N SER A 16 26.72 18.37 6.24
CA SER A 16 26.41 17.11 6.91
C SER A 16 24.92 17.07 7.22
N SER A 17 24.22 16.03 6.76
CA SER A 17 23.12 15.46 7.52
C SER A 17 23.15 13.95 7.33
N GLN A 18 23.73 13.29 8.32
CA GLN A 18 23.45 11.89 8.59
C GLN A 18 21.95 11.79 8.82
N TYR A 19 21.22 11.08 7.95
CA TYR A 19 19.89 10.60 8.33
C TYR A 19 20.11 9.36 9.18
N MET A 20 20.17 9.63 10.48
CA MET A 20 19.99 8.67 11.54
C MET A 20 18.61 8.02 11.34
N ILE A 21 18.55 6.78 10.85
CA ILE A 21 17.36 5.96 11.03
C ILE A 21 17.49 5.36 12.43
N ALA A 22 16.82 6.02 13.38
CA ALA A 22 16.60 5.50 14.72
C ALA A 22 15.14 5.04 14.80
N GLN A 23 14.97 3.81 15.29
CA GLN A 23 13.72 3.06 15.48
C GLN A 23 13.14 2.49 14.17
N GLN A 24 12.81 1.21 14.05
CA GLN A 24 12.47 0.24 15.08
C GLN A 24 12.76 -1.16 14.50
N ASP A 25 13.40 -2.00 15.31
CA ASP A 25 13.26 -3.45 15.17
C ASP A 25 11.77 -3.75 15.39
N GLU A 26 11.04 -3.90 14.30
CA GLU A 26 9.74 -4.55 14.30
C GLU A 26 10.00 -5.87 13.61
N GLU A 27 9.96 -6.95 14.40
CA GLU A 27 9.92 -8.31 13.88
C GLU A 27 8.93 -8.34 12.71
N ALA A 28 9.45 -8.38 11.50
CA ALA A 28 8.70 -8.73 10.32
C ALA A 28 8.29 -10.19 10.54
N LEU A 29 7.16 -10.38 11.21
CA LEU A 29 6.34 -11.57 11.08
C LEU A 29 6.28 -11.84 9.57
N PRO A 30 6.51 -13.08 9.12
CA PRO A 30 6.50 -13.39 7.71
C PRO A 30 5.15 -12.96 7.16
N ILE A 31 5.14 -11.84 6.44
CA ILE A 31 4.06 -11.45 5.55
C ILE A 31 3.92 -12.63 4.62
N THR A 32 2.90 -13.45 4.87
CA THR A 32 2.46 -14.51 3.97
C THR A 32 2.00 -13.80 2.70
N MET A 33 2.96 -13.44 1.84
CA MET A 33 2.78 -12.84 0.52
C MET A 33 2.27 -13.91 -0.47
N THR A 34 1.24 -14.65 -0.12
CA THR A 34 0.83 -15.80 -0.95
C THR A 34 -0.22 -15.45 -2.01
N GLU A 35 -0.85 -14.27 -2.00
CA GLU A 35 -1.90 -13.95 -3.00
C GLU A 35 -1.80 -12.54 -3.63
N ALA A 36 -0.70 -11.81 -3.42
CA ALA A 36 -0.61 -10.41 -3.87
C ALA A 36 0.05 -10.19 -5.24
N ALA A 37 0.73 -11.18 -5.83
CA ALA A 37 1.58 -10.94 -7.00
C ALA A 37 0.81 -10.65 -8.31
N THR A 38 -0.44 -11.10 -8.44
CA THR A 38 -1.20 -10.98 -9.70
C THR A 38 -2.00 -9.67 -9.82
N ASP A 39 -2.23 -8.96 -8.71
CA ASP A 39 -3.14 -7.80 -8.65
C ASP A 39 -2.44 -6.44 -8.48
N GLN A 40 -1.13 -6.43 -8.26
CA GLN A 40 -0.35 -5.21 -8.02
C GLN A 40 -0.41 -4.22 -9.19
N ASP A 41 -0.61 -4.69 -10.42
CA ASP A 41 -0.75 -3.82 -11.60
C ASP A 41 -2.10 -3.07 -11.64
N LYS A 42 -3.14 -3.59 -10.97
CA LYS A 42 -4.49 -3.02 -10.98
C LYS A 42 -4.74 -2.11 -9.78
N TYR A 43 -4.16 -2.45 -8.63
CA TYR A 43 -4.40 -1.78 -7.36
C TYR A 43 -3.11 -1.26 -6.73
N MET A 44 -3.06 0.04 -6.49
CA MET A 44 -1.94 0.72 -5.84
C MET A 44 -2.20 0.86 -4.35
N GLN A 45 -1.22 0.50 -3.52
CA GLN A 45 -1.34 0.64 -2.06
C GLN A 45 -1.49 2.11 -1.66
N MET A 46 -2.36 2.35 -0.68
CA MET A 46 -2.61 3.67 -0.10
C MET A 46 -2.69 3.58 1.43
N LYS A 47 -2.49 4.72 2.10
CA LYS A 47 -2.70 4.79 3.56
C LYS A 47 -4.18 4.64 3.89
N VAL A 48 -4.50 3.83 4.90
CA VAL A 48 -5.89 3.64 5.40
C VAL A 48 -6.55 4.97 5.77
N ASP A 49 -5.76 5.94 6.28
CA ASP A 49 -6.24 7.28 6.62
C ASP A 49 -6.81 8.06 5.42
N LYS A 50 -6.40 7.69 4.19
CA LYS A 50 -6.89 8.31 2.95
C LYS A 50 -8.21 7.73 2.45
N LEU A 51 -8.73 6.68 3.08
CA LEU A 51 -10.05 6.15 2.75
C LEU A 51 -11.14 7.16 3.14
N SER A 52 -12.16 7.26 2.29
CA SER A 52 -13.37 8.03 2.57
C SER A 52 -14.07 7.51 3.83
N GLU A 53 -14.68 8.40 4.59
CA GLU A 53 -15.51 8.04 5.76
C GLU A 53 -16.64 7.08 5.38
N ILE A 54 -17.18 7.18 4.16
CA ILE A 54 -18.21 6.27 3.66
C ILE A 54 -17.70 4.83 3.63
N VAL A 55 -16.46 4.62 3.17
CA VAL A 55 -15.85 3.29 3.09
C VAL A 55 -15.52 2.75 4.48
N LYS A 56 -15.01 3.61 5.38
CA LYS A 56 -14.74 3.21 6.77
C LYS A 56 -16.03 2.81 7.49
N ALA A 57 -17.09 3.60 7.36
CA ALA A 57 -18.40 3.31 7.93
C ALA A 57 -19.01 2.02 7.35
N ALA A 58 -18.81 1.75 6.06
CA ALA A 58 -19.24 0.48 5.46
C ALA A 58 -18.50 -0.71 6.09
N VAL A 59 -17.18 -0.61 6.30
CA VAL A 59 -16.40 -1.67 6.98
C VAL A 59 -16.91 -1.88 8.40
N GLU A 60 -17.08 -0.81 9.19
CA GLU A 60 -17.57 -0.91 10.57
C GLU A 60 -18.97 -1.53 10.66
N LYS A 61 -19.84 -1.21 9.71
CA LYS A 61 -21.22 -1.72 9.66
C LYS A 61 -21.28 -3.20 9.29
N ASP A 62 -20.58 -3.59 8.23
CA ASP A 62 -20.72 -4.92 7.63
C ASP A 62 -19.69 -5.92 8.15
N PHE A 63 -18.59 -5.41 8.74
CA PHE A 63 -17.51 -6.18 9.36
C PHE A 63 -17.16 -5.61 10.75
N PRO A 64 -18.08 -5.64 11.73
CA PRO A 64 -17.94 -4.92 13.01
C PRO A 64 -16.80 -5.37 13.93
N LYS A 65 -16.16 -6.51 13.65
CA LYS A 65 -14.98 -7.02 14.37
C LYS A 65 -13.69 -6.90 13.56
N ALA A 66 -13.78 -6.37 12.35
CA ALA A 66 -12.64 -6.24 11.46
C ALA A 66 -11.96 -4.89 11.65
N SER A 67 -10.64 -4.89 11.46
CA SER A 67 -9.84 -3.67 11.28
C SER A 67 -9.25 -3.67 9.87
N ILE A 68 -9.11 -2.49 9.27
CA ILE A 68 -8.49 -2.37 7.95
C ILE A 68 -6.97 -2.41 8.14
N SER A 69 -6.35 -3.54 7.79
CA SER A 69 -4.89 -3.70 7.83
C SER A 69 -4.21 -2.98 6.69
N GLU A 70 -4.75 -3.14 5.48
CA GLU A 70 -4.19 -2.55 4.27
C GLU A 70 -5.29 -2.03 3.36
N ALA A 71 -4.98 -0.95 2.64
CA ALA A 71 -5.87 -0.33 1.69
C ALA A 71 -5.16 -0.13 0.35
N TYR A 72 -5.88 -0.39 -0.73
CA TYR A 72 -5.40 -0.21 -2.08
C TYR A 72 -6.51 0.44 -2.92
N THR A 73 -6.12 1.21 -3.93
CA THR A 73 -7.07 1.84 -4.88
C THR A 73 -6.66 1.59 -6.32
N ASP A 74 -7.65 1.42 -7.19
CA ASP A 74 -7.43 1.34 -8.63
C ASP A 74 -7.49 2.72 -9.31
N LYS A 75 -7.38 2.73 -10.65
CA LYS A 75 -7.44 3.96 -11.45
C LYS A 75 -8.85 4.55 -11.60
N VAL A 76 -9.90 3.81 -11.21
CA VAL A 76 -11.30 4.22 -11.40
C VAL A 76 -12.01 4.56 -10.09
N GLY A 77 -11.32 4.43 -8.95
CA GLY A 77 -11.84 4.79 -7.63
C GLY A 77 -12.52 3.64 -6.88
N ASN A 78 -12.22 2.39 -7.25
CA ASN A 78 -12.52 1.26 -6.38
C ASN A 78 -11.38 1.02 -5.39
N TYR A 79 -11.71 0.29 -4.33
CA TYR A 79 -10.82 -0.06 -3.25
C TYR A 79 -10.75 -1.57 -3.09
N LYS A 80 -9.54 -2.06 -2.89
CA LYS A 80 -9.25 -3.40 -2.36
C LYS A 80 -8.79 -3.21 -0.92
N LEU A 81 -9.47 -3.85 0.03
CA LEU A 81 -9.18 -3.73 1.45
C LEU A 81 -8.81 -5.10 2.01
N ILE A 82 -7.74 -5.14 2.81
CA ILE A 82 -7.39 -6.32 3.61
C ILE A 82 -7.86 -6.03 5.02
N LEU A 83 -8.83 -6.82 5.46
CA LEU A 83 -9.44 -6.74 6.78
C LEU A 83 -8.80 -7.79 7.71
N ALA A 84 -8.26 -7.39 8.85
CA ALA A 84 -7.86 -8.32 9.91
C ALA A 84 -9.00 -8.55 10.90
N MET A 85 -9.25 -9.82 11.22
CA MET A 85 -10.26 -10.29 12.17
C MET A 85 -9.64 -11.37 13.05
N ASP A 86 -9.49 -11.11 14.35
CA ASP A 86 -8.92 -12.05 15.33
C ASP A 86 -7.59 -12.71 14.87
N SER A 87 -7.65 -13.88 14.22
CA SER A 87 -6.49 -14.61 13.68
C SER A 87 -6.38 -14.63 12.15
N ASP A 88 -7.38 -14.12 11.44
CA ASP A 88 -7.56 -14.29 10.01
C ASP A 88 -7.59 -12.95 9.28
N THR A 89 -7.21 -12.96 8.01
CA THR A 89 -7.33 -11.82 7.12
C THR A 89 -8.32 -12.11 6.01
N LYS A 90 -9.13 -11.11 5.62
CA LYS A 90 -10.09 -11.20 4.53
C LYS A 90 -9.88 -10.06 3.55
N THR A 91 -9.76 -10.40 2.27
CA THR A 91 -9.75 -9.43 1.18
C THR A 91 -11.19 -9.12 0.76
N VAL A 92 -11.54 -7.83 0.69
CA VAL A 92 -12.84 -7.36 0.19
C VAL A 92 -12.64 -6.22 -0.80
N TYR A 93 -13.62 -6.02 -1.68
CA TYR A 93 -13.59 -4.98 -2.70
C TYR A 93 -14.84 -4.11 -2.61
N THR A 94 -14.66 -2.80 -2.74
CA THR A 94 -15.74 -1.83 -2.63
C THR A 94 -15.51 -0.61 -3.51
N ASN A 95 -16.58 0.05 -3.94
CA ASN A 95 -16.46 1.33 -4.62
C ASN A 95 -16.42 2.50 -3.61
N ALA A 96 -16.25 3.74 -4.09
CA ALA A 96 -16.23 4.92 -3.23
C ALA A 96 -17.52 5.20 -2.45
N ARG A 97 -18.62 4.51 -2.77
CA ARG A 97 -19.91 4.59 -2.08
C ARG A 97 -20.06 3.55 -0.97
N GLY A 98 -19.05 2.69 -0.76
CA GLY A 98 -19.12 1.60 0.19
C GLY A 98 -19.95 0.41 -0.31
N GLU A 99 -20.21 0.30 -1.61
CA GLU A 99 -20.92 -0.84 -2.18
C GLU A 99 -19.92 -1.96 -2.52
N TRP A 100 -20.12 -3.13 -1.92
CA TRP A 100 -19.25 -4.29 -2.09
C TRP A 100 -19.44 -4.97 -3.45
N PHE A 101 -18.36 -5.47 -4.03
CA PHE A 101 -18.41 -6.24 -5.29
C PHE A 101 -17.37 -7.38 -5.29
N ASN A 102 -17.55 -8.36 -6.17
CA ASN A 102 -16.55 -9.39 -6.45
C ASN A 102 -15.90 -9.13 -7.82
N PRO A 103 -14.59 -8.88 -7.91
CA PRO A 103 -13.93 -8.65 -9.20
C PRO A 103 -13.87 -9.90 -10.08
N GLU A 104 -13.95 -11.11 -9.51
CA GLU A 104 -13.84 -12.38 -10.25
C GLU A 104 -15.15 -12.78 -10.96
N GLU A 105 -16.28 -12.19 -10.58
CA GLU A 105 -17.59 -12.50 -11.16
C GLU A 105 -17.75 -11.92 -12.58
N LYS A 106 -16.81 -11.08 -13.04
CA LYS A 106 -16.89 -10.37 -14.32
C LYS A 106 -16.39 -11.15 -15.54
N ASP A 107 -15.73 -12.29 -15.34
CA ASP A 107 -15.08 -13.07 -16.41
C ASP A 107 -15.83 -14.36 -16.80
N MET A 108 -17.11 -14.52 -16.39
CA MET A 108 -17.93 -15.73 -16.63
C MET A 108 -19.01 -15.59 -17.73
N ASP A 109 -18.82 -14.72 -18.72
CA ASP A 109 -19.66 -14.66 -19.95
C ASP A 109 -18.84 -14.95 -21.23
#